data_AF-A0A497QZ93-F1
#
_entry.id   AF-A0A497QZ93-F1
#
_cell.length_a   1.000
_cell.length_b   1.000
_cell.length_c   1.000
_cell.angle_alpha   90.00
_cell.angle_beta   90.00
_cell.angle_gamma   90.00
#
_symmetry.space_group_name_H-M   'P 1'
#
loop_
_entity.id
_entity.type
_entity.pdbx_description
1 polymer ?
#
loop_
_entity_poly.entity_id
_entity_poly.type
_entity_poly.pdbx_seq_one_letter_code
_entity_poly.pdbx_strand_id
1 'polypeptide(L)' 'MKGLQALLLQILIELIQKMTPELRQLLCGMLHELERKAKTTPNPVDDLICMLLIGLMACGEEEQK' A
#
# COMPACT_ATOMS: atom_id res chain seq x y z
N MET A 1 14.57 -15.47 -6.08
CA MET A 1 13.51 -14.86 -6.92
C MET A 1 14.15 -14.33 -8.18
N LYS A 2 13.59 -14.62 -9.36
CA LYS A 2 14.21 -14.29 -10.67
C LYS A 2 14.23 -12.76 -10.87
N GLY A 3 15.29 -12.25 -11.50
CA GLY A 3 15.77 -10.85 -11.38
C GLY A 3 14.77 -9.70 -11.58
N LEU A 4 13.70 -9.89 -12.36
CA LEU A 4 12.70 -8.82 -12.60
C LEU A 4 11.79 -8.58 -11.38
N GLN A 5 11.37 -9.63 -10.68
CA GLN A 5 10.45 -9.52 -9.53
C GLN A 5 11.14 -8.84 -8.35
N ALA A 6 12.42 -9.16 -8.14
CA ALA A 6 13.25 -8.53 -7.13
C ALA A 6 13.50 -7.04 -7.45
N LEU A 7 13.75 -6.72 -8.72
CA LEU A 7 13.92 -5.34 -9.16
C LEU A 7 12.64 -4.52 -8.97
N LEU A 8 11.48 -5.07 -9.34
CA LEU A 8 10.19 -4.41 -9.14
C LEU A 8 9.91 -4.15 -7.66
N LEU A 9 10.21 -5.11 -6.79
CA LEU A 9 10.06 -4.94 -5.35
C LEU A 9 11.01 -3.86 -4.79
N GLN A 10 12.26 -3.82 -5.25
CA GLN A 10 13.22 -2.79 -4.84
C GLN A 10 12.78 -1.39 -5.27
N ILE A 11 12.28 -1.22 -6.49
CA ILE A 11 11.75 0.06 -6.98
C ILE A 11 10.56 0.50 -6.13
N LEU A 12 9.65 -0.43 -5.81
CA LEU A 12 8.50 -0.16 -4.94
C LEU A 12 8.95 0.32 -3.55
N ILE A 13 9.93 -0.36 -2.93
CA ILE A 13 10.47 0.04 -1.63
C ILE A 13 11.12 1.42 -1.70
N GLU A 14 11.94 1.70 -2.72
CA GLU A 14 12.58 3.01 -2.89
C GLU A 14 11.55 4.14 -3.05
N LEU A 15 10.47 3.91 -3.81
CA LEU A 15 9.41 4.91 -3.98
C LEU A 15 8.73 5.22 -2.65
N ILE A 16 8.43 4.19 -1.85
CA ILE A 16 7.78 4.35 -0.53
C ILE A 16 8.70 5.09 0.46
N GLN A 17 10.00 4.83 0.40
CA GLN A 17 11.00 5.49 1.25
C GLN A 17 11.24 6.95 0.86
N LYS A 18 11.16 7.29 -0.42
CA LYS A 18 11.40 8.65 -0.94
C LYS A 18 10.15 9.54 -0.96
N MET A 19 8.99 8.95 -0.74
CA MET A 19 7.71 9.64 -0.73
C MET A 19 7.58 10.55 0.50
N THR A 20 7.08 11.77 0.28
CA THR A 20 6.87 12.74 1.37
C THR A 20 5.72 12.29 2.27
N PRO A 21 5.66 12.77 3.54
CA PRO A 21 4.56 12.46 4.45
C PRO A 21 3.19 12.81 3.87
N GLU A 22 3.07 13.96 3.19
CA GLU A 22 1.81 14.41 2.59
C GLU A 22 1.35 13.48 1.47
N LEU A 23 2.28 13.05 0.61
CA LEU A 23 1.98 12.11 -0.47
C LEU A 23 1.63 10.72 0.08
N ARG A 24 2.29 10.30 1.17
CA ARG A 24 1.97 9.07 1.90
C ARG A 24 0.56 9.12 2.46
N GLN A 25 0.19 10.19 3.16
CA GLN A 25 -1.15 10.37 3.71
C GLN A 25 -2.23 10.37 2.62
N LEU A 26 -1.99 11.05 1.50
CA LEU A 26 -2.89 11.02 0.35
C LEU A 26 -3.08 9.59 -0.18
N LEU A 27 -1.98 8.86 -0.39
CA LEU A 27 -2.02 7.49 -0.90
C LEU A 27 -2.73 6.56 0.09
N CYS A 28 -2.48 6.71 1.39
CA CYS A 28 -3.18 5.97 2.44
C CYS A 28 -4.68 6.24 2.43
N GLY A 29 -5.10 7.50 2.26
CA GLY A 29 -6.50 7.87 2.09
C GLY A 29 -7.15 7.17 0.88
N MET A 30 -6.44 7.14 -0.25
CA MET A 30 -6.88 6.42 -1.45
C MET A 30 -6.97 4.91 -1.23
N LEU A 31 -6.00 4.30 -0.54
CA LEU A 31 -5.98 2.87 -0.25
C LEU A 31 -7.12 2.45 0.69
N HIS A 32 -7.45 3.26 1.71
CA HIS A 32 -8.61 3.00 2.54
C HIS A 32 -9.93 3.17 1.78
N GLU A 33 -10.01 4.10 0.83
CA GLU A 33 -11.17 4.18 -0.05
C GLU A 33 -11.28 2.96 -0.97
N LEU A 34 -10.15 2.49 -1.50
CA LEU A 34 -10.09 1.28 -2.31
C LEU A 34 -10.50 0.04 -1.50
N GLU A 35 -10.03 -0.10 -0.26
CA GLU A 35 -10.42 -1.17 0.65
C GLU A 35 -11.94 -1.17 0.91
N ARG A 36 -12.55 0.01 1.12
CA ARG A 36 -14.01 0.13 1.26
C ARG A 36 -14.75 -0.33 0.01
N LYS A 37 -14.22 -0.05 -1.18
CA LYS A 37 -14.80 -0.49 -2.46
C LYS A 37 -14.55 -1.98 -2.70
N ALA A 38 -13.39 -2.52 -2.33
CA ALA A 38 -13.05 -3.94 -2.45
C ALA A 38 -14.02 -4.82 -1.67
N LYS A 39 -14.44 -4.40 -0.47
CA LYS A 39 -15.48 -5.10 0.32
C LYS A 39 -16.84 -5.22 -0.35
N THR A 40 -17.08 -4.47 -1.44
CA THR A 40 -18.31 -4.56 -2.24
C THR A 40 -18.18 -5.50 -3.44
N THR A 41 -16.96 -5.98 -3.74
CA THR A 41 -16.73 -6.93 -4.82
C THR A 41 -16.84 -8.37 -4.29
N PRO A 42 -17.22 -9.34 -5.14
CA PRO A 42 -17.25 -10.75 -4.75
C PRO A 42 -15.86 -11.41 -4.74
N ASN A 43 -14.78 -10.67 -5.01
CA ASN A 43 -13.44 -11.22 -5.19
C ASN A 43 -12.59 -11.03 -3.92
N PRO A 44 -12.32 -12.10 -3.15
CA PRO A 44 -11.55 -12.01 -1.90
C PRO A 44 -10.08 -11.61 -2.11
N VAL A 45 -9.58 -11.68 -3.35
CA VAL A 45 -8.22 -11.23 -3.68
C VAL A 45 -8.10 -9.72 -3.58
N ASP A 46 -9.18 -8.98 -3.84
CA ASP A 46 -9.17 -7.51 -3.79
C ASP A 46 -8.90 -7.03 -2.35
N ASP A 47 -9.52 -7.68 -1.35
CA ASP A 47 -9.28 -7.41 0.07
C ASP A 47 -7.83 -7.70 0.46
N LEU A 48 -7.28 -8.84 0.00
CA LEU A 48 -5.89 -9.23 0.29
C LEU A 48 -4.89 -8.23 -0.27
N ILE A 49 -5.11 -7.75 -1.50
CA ILE A 49 -4.27 -6.74 -2.14
C ILE A 49 -4.35 -5.41 -1.36
N CYS A 50 -5.55 -4.98 -0.97
CA CYS A 50 -5.72 -3.75 -0.19
C CYS A 50 -4.99 -3.83 1.16
N MET A 51 -5.15 -4.93 1.89
CA MET A 51 -4.45 -5.13 3.17
C MET A 51 -2.92 -5.13 3.01
N LEU A 52 -2.40 -5.79 1.96
CA LEU A 52 -0.97 -5.80 1.66
C LEU A 52 -0.44 -4.39 1.40
N LEU A 53 -1.13 -3.59 0.58
CA LEU A 53 -0.71 -2.24 0.23
C LEU A 53 -0.79 -1.28 1.42
N ILE A 54 -1.85 -1.37 2.23
CA ILE A 54 -2.00 -0.57 3.47
C ILE A 54 -0.86 -0.87 4.44
N GLY A 55 -0.53 -2.15 4.64
CA GLY A 55 0.58 -2.58 5.50
C GLY A 55 1.95 -2.16 4.97
N LEU A 56 2.19 -2.30 3.66
CA LEU A 56 3.46 -1.88 3.03
C LEU A 56 3.71 -0.37 3.17
N MET A 57 2.64 0.41 3.20
CA MET A 57 2.66 1.87 3.30
C MET A 57 2.68 2.38 4.75
N ALA A 58 2.61 1.48 5.74
CA ALA A 58 2.49 1.82 7.16
C ALA A 58 1.36 2.83 7.45
N CYS A 59 0.24 2.72 6.72
CA CYS A 59 -0.91 3.61 6.90
C CYS A 59 -1.48 3.42 8.30
N GLY A 60 -1.28 4.40 9.18
CA GLY A 60 -1.76 4.37 10.57
C GLY A 60 -0.67 4.24 11.65
N GLU A 61 0.61 4.14 11.29
CA GLU A 61 1.71 4.10 12.27
C GLU A 61 2.22 5.49 12.73
N GLU A 62 1.60 6.58 12.27
CA GLU A 62 2.02 7.95 12.63
C GLU A 62 1.50 8.46 13.99
N GLU A 63 0.69 7.69 14.73
CA GLU A 63 0.13 8.11 16.04
C GLU A 63 0.91 7.64 17.28
N GLN A 64 2.06 7.00 17.14
CA GLN A 64 2.88 6.56 18.29
C GLN A 64 4.33 7.02 18.19
N LYS A 65 4.59 8.32 18.40
CA LYS A 65 5.90 8.81 18.83
C LYS A 65 5.79 10.11 19.61
#